data_AF-A0A9X5SCL1-F1
#
_entry.id   AF-A0A9X5SCL1-F1
#
_cell.length_a   1.000
_cell.length_b   1.000
_cell.length_c   1.000
_cell.angle_alpha   90.00
_cell.angle_beta   90.00
_cell.angle_gamma   90.00
#
_symmetry.space_group_name_H-M   'P 1'
#
loop_
_entity.id
_entity.type
_entity.pdbx_description
1 polymer ?
#
loop_
_entity_poly.entity_id
_entity_poly.type
_entity_poly.pdbx_seq_one_letter_code
_entity_poly.pdbx_strand_id
1 'polypeptide(L)'
;MKKWLLAVLPATALAAPPQGFYQNYQDWDIACDNTGTCRLAGYQADETETPVSILFTRKAGANAAVAGEVSLLPFNDDDRQLARVAARSELMLNGKSLGKLALNKKGTGKLSSAQTNALLEALKKESKISIRAGKYEWHLSDKGAAAAMLKADEFQGRLNTPSALIRKGNSSQAVLSPQPKPVIRAVAVPKKEGDMLEQGTPRHSAVMKLLSDSNRVSEGDDNYCRALHNKEQMHWNRSLYVHPLNDHQVLISAICIGGAYQTSGYYAIADKELTKIEQVLPPMVYGGHGGFDEKTATLSGSFKGRGIGDCWTSNTAVWDGKSFVRSGEHTTGSCKGFTGGAWVMPIFDARVER
;
A
#
# COMPACT_ATOMS: atom_id res chain seq x y z
N MET A 1 46.44 33.77 29.93
CA MET A 1 45.93 33.19 28.67
C MET A 1 44.81 32.20 29.00
N LYS A 2 43.54 32.63 28.93
CA LYS A 2 42.37 31.79 29.25
C LYS A 2 42.00 30.97 28.01
N LYS A 3 42.22 29.65 28.05
CA LYS A 3 41.77 28.71 27.01
C LYS A 3 40.26 28.52 27.15
N TRP A 4 39.50 29.01 26.17
CA TRP A 4 38.08 28.69 26.02
C TRP A 4 37.97 27.34 25.31
N LEU A 5 37.49 26.32 26.01
CA LEU A 5 37.10 25.05 25.40
C LEU A 5 35.75 25.27 24.67
N LEU A 6 35.79 25.28 23.34
CA LEU A 6 34.61 25.14 22.50
C LEU A 6 34.04 23.73 22.70
N ALA A 7 32.92 23.63 23.42
CA ALA A 7 32.11 22.43 23.46
C ALA A 7 31.44 22.24 22.08
N VAL A 8 31.94 21.28 21.30
CA VAL A 8 31.28 20.84 20.08
C VAL A 8 30.11 19.96 20.48
N LEU A 9 28.90 20.52 20.45
CA LEU A 9 27.66 19.74 20.54
C LEU A 9 27.59 18.82 19.32
N PRO A 10 27.46 17.49 19.48
CA PRO A 10 27.27 16.61 18.34
C PRO A 10 25.92 16.94 17.71
N ALA A 11 25.95 17.46 16.49
CA ALA A 11 24.78 17.54 15.65
C ALA A 11 24.30 16.10 15.40
N THR A 12 23.24 15.67 16.08
CA THR A 12 22.56 14.43 15.76
C THR A 12 21.99 14.59 14.36
N ALA A 13 22.68 14.03 13.36
CA ALA A 13 22.13 13.88 12.03
C ALA A 13 20.85 13.04 12.16
N LEU A 14 19.69 13.68 12.01
CA LEU A 14 18.42 12.98 11.90
C LEU A 14 18.49 12.13 10.64
N ALA A 15 18.63 10.82 10.81
CA ALA A 15 18.55 9.88 9.70
C ALA A 15 17.19 10.09 9.00
N ALA A 16 17.20 10.11 7.66
CA ALA A 16 15.97 10.18 6.90
C ALA A 16 15.04 9.01 7.29
N PRO A 17 13.71 9.20 7.31
CA PRO A 17 12.78 8.11 7.56
C PRO A 17 13.05 6.93 6.60
N PRO A 18 12.90 5.69 7.06
CA PRO A 18 13.11 4.53 6.21
C PRO A 18 12.10 4.56 5.07
N GLN A 19 12.59 4.32 3.85
CA GLN A 19 11.71 4.17 2.71
C GLN A 19 11.02 2.81 2.78
N GLY A 20 9.69 2.82 2.86
CA GLY A 20 8.92 1.59 2.80
C GLY A 20 9.01 0.89 1.44
N PHE A 21 8.62 -0.37 1.40
CA PHE A 21 8.63 -1.19 0.18
C PHE A 21 7.56 -2.28 0.22
N TYR A 22 7.31 -2.87 -0.94
CA TYR A 22 6.58 -4.14 -1.10
C TYR A 22 7.38 -5.10 -1.97
N GLN A 23 7.40 -6.38 -1.59
CA GLN A 23 7.99 -7.47 -2.37
C GLN A 23 7.16 -8.74 -2.22
N ASN A 24 7.15 -9.57 -3.26
CA ASN A 24 6.56 -10.91 -3.24
C ASN A 24 7.67 -11.96 -3.29
N TYR A 25 7.50 -13.01 -2.49
CA TYR A 25 8.34 -14.20 -2.44
C TYR A 25 7.44 -15.43 -2.53
N GLN A 26 7.18 -15.90 -3.76
CA GLN A 26 6.30 -17.05 -4.02
C GLN A 26 4.91 -16.81 -3.41
N ASP A 27 4.54 -17.57 -2.38
CA ASP A 27 3.22 -17.50 -1.75
C ASP A 27 3.17 -16.54 -0.55
N TRP A 28 4.22 -15.74 -0.36
CA TRP A 28 4.35 -14.79 0.74
C TRP A 28 4.65 -13.37 0.24
N ASP A 29 3.84 -12.42 0.67
CA ASP A 29 4.09 -11.01 0.46
C ASP A 29 4.74 -10.39 1.68
N ILE A 30 5.57 -9.37 1.47
CA ILE A 30 6.05 -8.48 2.52
C ILE A 30 5.85 -7.02 2.12
N ALA A 31 5.34 -6.22 3.06
CA ALA A 31 5.40 -4.77 2.98
C ALA A 31 5.92 -4.20 4.29
N CYS A 32 6.84 -3.25 4.21
CA CYS A 32 7.23 -2.44 5.36
C CYS A 32 6.95 -0.97 5.08
N ASP A 33 6.44 -0.26 6.09
CA ASP A 33 6.09 1.15 5.97
C ASP A 33 7.16 2.10 6.54
N ASN A 34 6.98 3.39 6.29
CA ASN A 34 7.85 4.47 6.76
C ASN A 34 7.92 4.64 8.29
N THR A 35 7.07 3.94 9.07
CA THR A 35 7.19 3.89 10.53
C THR A 35 8.16 2.82 11.01
N GLY A 36 8.64 1.99 10.09
CA GLY A 36 9.47 0.81 10.36
C GLY A 36 8.65 -0.46 10.62
N THR A 37 7.33 -0.43 10.43
CA THR A 37 6.45 -1.59 10.68
C THR A 37 6.42 -2.50 9.45
N CYS A 38 6.67 -3.79 9.64
CA CYS A 38 6.61 -4.80 8.58
C CYS A 38 5.39 -5.71 8.74
N ARG A 39 4.81 -6.09 7.60
CA ARG A 39 3.66 -6.99 7.43
C ARG A 39 4.04 -8.09 6.46
N LEU A 40 3.83 -9.35 6.86
CA LEU A 40 4.11 -10.53 6.05
C LEU A 40 2.82 -11.31 5.88
N ALA A 41 2.30 -11.41 4.67
CA ALA A 41 1.07 -12.13 4.37
C ALA A 41 1.40 -13.43 3.62
N GLY A 42 1.12 -14.58 4.24
CA GLY A 42 1.22 -15.89 3.59
C GLY A 42 -0.13 -16.34 3.06
N TYR A 43 -0.12 -17.10 1.97
CA TYR A 43 -1.32 -17.62 1.32
C TYR A 43 -1.23 -19.12 1.04
N GLN A 44 -2.28 -19.71 0.49
CA GLN A 44 -2.22 -21.05 -0.11
C GLN A 44 -1.32 -21.08 -1.35
N ALA A 45 -0.79 -22.26 -1.67
CA ALA A 45 0.13 -22.44 -2.79
C ALA A 45 -0.58 -22.42 -4.15
N ASP A 46 -1.64 -23.21 -4.26
CA ASP A 46 -2.44 -23.34 -5.48
C ASP A 46 -3.67 -22.41 -5.40
N GLU A 47 -3.85 -21.57 -6.40
CA GLU A 47 -4.95 -20.60 -6.45
C GLU A 47 -6.33 -21.24 -6.68
N THR A 48 -6.38 -22.55 -6.98
CA THR A 48 -7.61 -23.35 -7.03
C THR A 48 -8.01 -23.91 -5.66
N GLU A 49 -7.10 -23.91 -4.68
CA GLU A 49 -7.43 -24.28 -3.30
C GLU A 49 -8.27 -23.21 -2.62
N THR A 50 -8.92 -23.58 -1.52
CA THR A 50 -9.75 -22.64 -0.77
C THR A 50 -8.88 -21.54 -0.15
N PRO A 51 -9.18 -20.24 -0.39
CA PRO A 51 -8.32 -19.17 0.06
C PRO A 51 -8.14 -19.11 1.57
N VAL A 52 -6.88 -19.04 1.99
CA VAL A 52 -6.44 -18.82 3.37
C VAL A 52 -5.31 -17.83 3.38
N SER A 53 -5.28 -16.97 4.38
CA SER A 53 -4.12 -16.12 4.60
C SER A 53 -3.80 -15.95 6.08
N ILE A 54 -2.51 -15.88 6.39
CA ILE A 54 -2.01 -15.47 7.71
C ILE A 54 -1.18 -14.21 7.54
N LEU A 55 -1.46 -13.20 8.36
CA LEU A 55 -0.71 -11.95 8.43
C LEU A 55 0.13 -11.92 9.70
N PHE A 56 1.45 -11.75 9.56
CA PHE A 56 2.32 -11.37 10.64
C PHE A 56 2.64 -9.88 10.58
N THR A 57 2.42 -9.16 11.69
CA THR A 57 2.78 -7.75 11.81
C THR A 57 3.83 -7.56 12.90
N ARG A 58 4.93 -6.88 12.57
CA ARG A 58 5.98 -6.49 13.52
C ARG A 58 6.28 -5.01 13.42
N LYS A 59 5.97 -4.26 14.47
CA LYS A 59 6.37 -2.85 14.60
C LYS A 59 7.90 -2.74 14.69
N ALA A 60 8.46 -1.57 14.39
CA ALA A 60 9.85 -1.26 14.70
C ALA A 60 10.10 -1.22 16.23
N GLY A 61 11.38 -1.26 16.63
CA GLY A 61 11.82 -1.17 18.02
C GLY A 61 12.22 -2.51 18.65
N ALA A 62 13.20 -2.48 19.57
CA ALA A 62 13.84 -3.66 20.14
C ALA A 62 12.86 -4.70 20.71
N ASN A 63 11.84 -4.23 21.44
CA ASN A 63 10.88 -5.08 22.15
C ASN A 63 9.59 -5.39 21.36
N ALA A 64 9.56 -5.07 20.06
CA ALA A 64 8.37 -5.31 19.25
C ALA A 64 8.17 -6.81 18.98
N ALA A 65 7.12 -7.36 19.62
CA ALA A 65 6.62 -8.70 19.34
C ALA A 65 5.94 -8.78 17.96
N VAL A 66 5.92 -9.97 17.38
CA VAL A 66 5.15 -10.26 16.17
C VAL A 66 3.73 -10.62 16.58
N ALA A 67 2.74 -9.95 15.98
CA ALA A 67 1.34 -10.31 16.10
C ALA A 67 0.92 -11.13 14.87
N GLY A 68 0.10 -12.17 15.07
CA GLY A 68 -0.45 -12.99 13.99
C GLY A 68 -1.96 -12.81 13.88
N GLU A 69 -2.44 -12.73 12.64
CA GLU A 69 -3.86 -12.72 12.30
C GLU A 69 -4.11 -13.74 11.18
N VAL A 70 -5.32 -14.26 11.10
CA VAL A 70 -5.75 -15.24 10.10
C VAL A 70 -7.01 -14.74 9.41
N SER A 71 -7.11 -15.02 8.11
CA SER A 71 -8.28 -14.79 7.29
C SER A 71 -8.59 -16.07 6.52
N LEU A 72 -9.82 -16.55 6.66
CA LEU A 72 -10.38 -17.63 5.85
C LEU A 72 -11.46 -17.05 4.98
N LEU A 73 -11.40 -17.30 3.68
CA LEU A 73 -12.56 -17.07 2.83
C LEU A 73 -13.50 -18.29 2.99
N PRO A 74 -14.71 -18.13 3.55
CA PRO A 74 -15.68 -19.22 3.60
C PRO A 74 -16.14 -19.56 2.18
N PHE A 75 -16.65 -20.78 2.00
CA PHE A 75 -17.25 -21.15 0.73
C PHE A 75 -18.60 -20.42 0.58
N ASN A 76 -18.83 -19.81 -0.58
CA ASN A 76 -20.13 -19.29 -1.04
C ASN A 76 -20.82 -18.25 -0.14
N ASP A 77 -20.09 -17.50 0.70
CA ASP A 77 -20.66 -16.46 1.59
C ASP A 77 -21.85 -16.95 2.46
N ASP A 78 -21.86 -18.22 2.88
CA ASP A 78 -22.91 -18.76 3.75
C ASP A 78 -22.57 -18.51 5.24
N ASP A 79 -23.27 -17.56 5.85
CA ASP A 79 -23.17 -17.23 7.28
C ASP A 79 -23.32 -18.46 8.20
N ARG A 80 -24.17 -19.43 7.84
CA ARG A 80 -24.36 -20.65 8.65
C ARG A 80 -23.17 -21.58 8.56
N GLN A 81 -22.54 -21.65 7.39
CA GLN A 81 -21.28 -22.35 7.24
C GLN A 81 -20.19 -21.67 8.04
N LEU A 82 -20.07 -20.35 7.94
CA LEU A 82 -19.03 -19.60 8.64
C LEU A 82 -19.17 -19.75 10.16
N ALA A 83 -20.38 -19.74 10.71
CA ALA A 83 -20.61 -20.00 12.14
C ALA A 83 -20.12 -21.40 12.56
N ARG A 84 -20.32 -22.42 11.72
CA ARG A 84 -19.81 -23.79 11.97
C ARG A 84 -18.29 -23.86 11.89
N VAL A 85 -17.69 -23.14 10.93
CA VAL A 85 -16.24 -23.02 10.78
C VAL A 85 -15.66 -22.37 12.03
N ALA A 86 -16.16 -21.20 12.42
CA ALA A 86 -15.69 -20.46 13.60
C ALA A 86 -15.80 -21.29 14.90
N ALA A 87 -16.88 -22.07 15.07
CA ALA A 87 -17.06 -22.89 16.27
C ALA A 87 -16.08 -24.08 16.39
N ARG A 88 -15.52 -24.54 15.27
CA ARG A 88 -14.72 -25.79 15.18
C ARG A 88 -13.32 -25.59 14.61
N SER A 89 -12.96 -24.38 14.20
CA SER A 89 -11.70 -24.08 13.55
C SER A 89 -10.53 -24.29 14.49
N GLU A 90 -9.57 -25.10 14.05
CA GLU A 90 -8.37 -25.44 14.78
C GLU A 90 -7.15 -25.28 13.86
N LEU A 91 -6.10 -24.65 14.38
CA LEU A 91 -4.84 -24.48 13.67
C LEU A 91 -3.99 -25.73 13.87
N MET A 92 -3.52 -26.32 12.77
CA MET A 92 -2.72 -27.52 12.72
C MET A 92 -1.32 -27.21 12.19
N LEU A 93 -0.31 -27.79 12.82
CA LEU A 93 1.08 -27.73 12.38
C LEU A 93 1.67 -29.15 12.40
N ASN A 94 2.07 -29.65 11.24
CA ASN A 94 2.64 -30.98 11.06
C ASN A 94 1.79 -32.09 11.71
N GLY A 95 0.47 -31.98 11.57
CA GLY A 95 -0.51 -32.92 12.16
C GLY A 95 -0.82 -32.70 13.63
N LYS A 96 -0.14 -31.79 14.33
CA LYS A 96 -0.41 -31.44 15.73
C LYS A 96 -1.28 -30.19 15.82
N SER A 97 -2.28 -30.23 16.68
CA SER A 97 -3.08 -29.05 17.01
C SER A 97 -2.28 -27.99 17.78
N LEU A 98 -2.40 -26.74 17.35
CA LEU A 98 -1.99 -25.53 18.05
C LEU A 98 -3.18 -24.81 18.72
N GLY A 99 -4.34 -25.48 18.79
CA GLY A 99 -5.55 -24.99 19.44
C GLY A 99 -6.52 -24.27 18.51
N LYS A 100 -7.67 -23.92 19.08
CA LYS A 100 -8.80 -23.31 18.38
C LYS A 100 -8.48 -21.88 17.90
N LEU A 101 -9.13 -21.49 16.81
CA LEU A 101 -9.14 -20.13 16.30
C LEU A 101 -10.42 -19.42 16.72
N ALA A 102 -10.28 -18.16 17.15
CA ALA A 102 -11.41 -17.29 17.45
C ALA A 102 -11.71 -16.42 16.22
N LEU A 103 -12.54 -16.93 15.32
CA LEU A 103 -12.93 -16.24 14.08
C LEU A 103 -14.19 -15.39 14.29
N ASN A 104 -14.22 -14.22 13.66
CA ASN A 104 -15.39 -13.35 13.61
C ASN A 104 -16.31 -13.72 12.42
N LYS A 105 -17.39 -12.94 12.23
CA LYS A 105 -18.36 -13.10 11.14
C LYS A 105 -17.82 -12.83 9.73
N LYS A 106 -16.55 -12.46 9.59
CA LYS A 106 -15.85 -12.30 8.30
C LYS A 106 -14.79 -13.39 8.07
N GLY A 107 -14.74 -14.41 8.93
CA GLY A 107 -13.71 -15.45 8.84
C GLY A 107 -12.31 -14.99 9.26
N THR A 108 -12.19 -13.84 9.94
CA THR A 108 -10.92 -13.32 10.42
C THR A 108 -10.77 -13.45 11.93
N GLY A 109 -9.54 -13.68 12.40
CA GLY A 109 -9.26 -13.86 13.82
C GLY A 109 -7.82 -13.54 14.20
N LYS A 110 -7.58 -13.29 15.48
CA LYS A 110 -6.22 -13.13 16.03
C LYS A 110 -5.66 -14.48 16.45
N LEU A 111 -4.38 -14.68 16.17
CA LEU A 111 -3.61 -15.80 16.72
C LEU A 111 -3.09 -15.43 18.11
N SER A 112 -3.06 -16.40 19.02
CA SER A 112 -2.36 -16.24 20.29
C SER A 112 -0.85 -16.12 20.07
N SER A 113 -0.12 -15.51 21.01
CA SER A 113 1.35 -15.42 20.92
C SER A 113 2.02 -16.79 20.80
N ALA A 114 1.45 -17.84 21.43
CA ALA A 114 1.95 -19.20 21.31
C ALA A 114 1.77 -19.76 19.89
N GLN A 115 0.59 -19.57 19.28
CA GLN A 115 0.32 -19.96 17.89
C GLN A 115 1.22 -19.19 16.92
N THR A 116 1.33 -17.86 17.08
CA THR A 116 2.20 -17.01 16.25
C THR A 116 3.65 -17.47 16.31
N ASN A 117 4.20 -17.66 17.51
CA ASN A 117 5.59 -18.11 17.67
C ASN A 117 5.82 -19.51 17.10
N ALA A 118 4.88 -20.43 17.30
CA ALA A 118 4.98 -21.79 16.74
C ALA A 118 5.01 -21.78 15.21
N LEU A 119 4.17 -20.95 14.56
CA LEU A 119 4.17 -20.80 13.11
C LEU A 119 5.46 -20.14 12.60
N LEU A 120 5.94 -19.07 13.25
CA LEU A 120 7.19 -18.40 12.85
C LEU A 120 8.40 -19.32 12.95
N GLU A 121 8.46 -20.20 13.95
CA GLU A 121 9.52 -21.20 14.08
C GLU A 121 9.39 -22.32 13.03
N ALA A 122 8.16 -22.71 12.68
CA ALA A 122 7.90 -23.70 11.65
C ALA A 122 8.28 -23.21 10.25
N LEU A 123 7.87 -22.00 9.88
CA LEU A 123 8.05 -21.39 8.55
C LEU A 123 9.51 -21.10 8.15
N LYS A 124 10.47 -21.39 9.02
CA LYS A 124 11.91 -21.35 8.69
C LYS A 124 12.36 -22.53 7.85
N LYS A 125 11.53 -23.56 7.77
CA LYS A 125 11.77 -24.83 7.11
C LYS A 125 10.46 -25.35 6.52
N GLU A 126 10.56 -26.48 5.82
CA GLU A 126 9.39 -27.17 5.30
C GLU A 126 8.41 -27.53 6.42
N SER A 127 7.14 -27.17 6.24
CA SER A 127 6.08 -27.30 7.24
C SER A 127 4.71 -27.52 6.58
N LYS A 128 3.92 -28.42 7.15
CA LYS A 128 2.51 -28.61 6.77
C LYS A 128 1.63 -27.84 7.74
N ILE A 129 1.11 -26.70 7.28
CA ILE A 129 0.23 -25.84 8.08
C ILE A 129 -1.18 -25.93 7.48
N SER A 130 -2.15 -26.27 8.32
CA SER A 130 -3.55 -26.27 7.88
C SER A 130 -4.49 -25.76 8.96
N ILE A 131 -5.66 -25.31 8.55
CA ILE A 131 -6.76 -24.96 9.45
C ILE A 131 -7.88 -25.92 9.17
N ARG A 132 -8.35 -26.63 10.21
CA ARG A 132 -9.39 -27.66 10.08
C ARG A 132 -10.66 -27.21 10.79
N ALA A 133 -11.80 -27.42 10.14
CA ALA A 133 -13.11 -27.20 10.74
C ALA A 133 -14.11 -28.25 10.24
N GLY A 134 -14.22 -29.38 10.94
CA GLY A 134 -15.05 -30.50 10.51
C GLY A 134 -14.56 -31.09 9.19
N LYS A 135 -15.34 -30.97 8.11
CA LYS A 135 -14.97 -31.44 6.77
C LYS A 135 -14.15 -30.45 5.95
N TYR A 136 -13.97 -29.23 6.46
CA TYR A 136 -13.24 -28.17 5.75
C TYR A 136 -11.79 -28.16 6.22
N GLU A 137 -10.88 -28.01 5.26
CA GLU A 137 -9.46 -27.85 5.52
C GLU A 137 -8.91 -26.78 4.56
N TRP A 138 -8.13 -25.84 5.11
CA TRP A 138 -7.39 -24.84 4.35
C TRP A 138 -5.89 -25.10 4.54
N HIS A 139 -5.11 -24.99 3.48
CA HIS A 139 -3.67 -25.23 3.50
C HIS A 139 -2.90 -23.93 3.29
N LEU A 140 -2.04 -23.58 4.26
CA LEU A 140 -1.16 -22.43 4.13
C LEU A 140 0.17 -22.91 3.55
N SER A 141 0.66 -22.22 2.52
CA SER A 141 1.98 -22.48 1.94
C SER A 141 3.09 -21.99 2.88
N ASP A 142 4.18 -22.75 2.96
CA ASP A 142 5.43 -22.36 3.60
C ASP A 142 6.44 -21.74 2.61
N LYS A 143 6.16 -21.83 1.30
CA LYS A 143 7.06 -21.44 0.23
C LYS A 143 7.25 -19.94 0.16
N GLY A 144 8.49 -19.50 0.40
CA GLY A 144 8.88 -18.08 0.39
C GLY A 144 8.76 -17.37 1.75
N ALA A 145 8.16 -18.01 2.76
CA ALA A 145 8.00 -17.45 4.11
C ALA A 145 9.35 -17.05 4.73
N ALA A 146 10.35 -17.92 4.61
CA ALA A 146 11.68 -17.66 5.14
C ALA A 146 12.36 -16.45 4.47
N ALA A 147 12.18 -16.27 3.17
CA ALA A 147 12.72 -15.12 2.43
C ALA A 147 12.03 -13.82 2.86
N ALA A 148 10.71 -13.82 2.97
CA ALA A 148 9.95 -12.67 3.47
C ALA A 148 10.36 -12.32 4.91
N MET A 149 10.47 -13.30 5.82
CA MET A 149 10.93 -13.08 7.19
C MET A 149 12.36 -12.53 7.25
N LEU A 150 13.27 -13.04 6.41
CA LEU A 150 14.63 -12.53 6.32
C LEU A 150 14.66 -11.08 5.83
N LYS A 151 13.81 -10.73 4.86
CA LYS A 151 13.69 -9.37 4.35
C LYS A 151 13.16 -8.39 5.40
N ALA A 152 12.21 -8.82 6.24
CA ALA A 152 11.76 -8.03 7.39
C ALA A 152 12.88 -7.80 8.42
N ASP A 153 13.67 -8.84 8.72
CA ASP A 153 14.83 -8.72 9.61
C ASP A 153 15.89 -7.76 9.03
N GLU A 154 16.14 -7.78 7.73
CA GLU A 154 17.05 -6.84 7.05
C GLU A 154 16.58 -5.40 7.22
N PHE A 155 15.33 -5.11 6.85
CA PHE A 155 14.77 -3.76 6.93
C PHE A 155 14.76 -3.19 8.36
N GLN A 156 14.47 -4.04 9.35
CA GLN A 156 14.44 -3.63 10.75
C GLN A 156 15.82 -3.66 11.42
N GLY A 157 16.90 -3.98 10.70
CA GLY A 157 18.26 -4.03 11.25
C GLY A 157 18.45 -5.13 12.31
N ARG A 158 17.78 -6.27 12.14
CA ARG A 158 17.74 -7.37 13.12
C ARG A 158 18.64 -8.55 12.77
N LEU A 159 19.18 -8.59 11.57
CA LEU A 159 20.07 -9.68 11.15
C LEU A 159 21.23 -9.84 12.16
N ASN A 160 21.51 -11.10 12.52
CA ASN A 160 22.54 -11.48 13.50
C ASN A 160 22.27 -11.00 14.94
N THR A 161 21.11 -10.44 15.25
CA THR A 161 20.69 -10.13 16.63
C THR A 161 19.94 -11.31 17.26
N PRO A 162 19.78 -11.36 18.59
CA PRO A 162 18.94 -12.36 19.25
C PRO A 162 17.46 -12.28 18.84
N SER A 163 17.03 -11.11 18.33
CA SER A 163 15.64 -10.81 17.98
C SER A 163 15.26 -11.13 16.52
N ALA A 164 16.20 -11.64 15.73
CA ALA A 164 15.95 -12.03 14.34
C ALA A 164 14.97 -13.21 14.27
N LEU A 165 14.14 -13.24 13.25
CA LEU A 165 13.30 -14.39 12.93
C LEU A 165 14.15 -15.50 12.30
N ILE A 166 14.96 -15.17 11.29
CA ILE A 166 15.71 -16.17 10.50
C ILE A 166 17.15 -16.29 10.99
N ARG A 167 17.95 -15.23 10.79
CA ARG A 167 19.40 -15.27 11.04
C ARG A 167 19.72 -14.72 12.44
N LYS A 168 19.39 -15.51 13.47
CA LYS A 168 19.69 -15.18 14.87
C LYS A 168 21.21 -15.16 15.11
N GLY A 169 21.64 -14.28 16.02
CA GLY A 169 23.02 -14.20 16.47
C GLY A 169 23.11 -13.50 17.82
N ASN A 170 24.32 -13.08 18.19
CA ASN A 170 24.62 -12.42 19.46
C ASN A 170 24.97 -10.92 19.30
N SER A 171 24.75 -10.34 18.11
CA SER A 171 25.01 -8.92 17.88
C SER A 171 24.13 -8.05 18.78
N SER A 172 24.76 -7.07 19.43
CA SER A 172 24.10 -6.02 20.22
C SER A 172 23.82 -4.75 19.40
N GLN A 173 23.91 -4.84 18.07
CA GLN A 173 23.61 -3.71 17.20
C GLN A 173 22.17 -3.20 17.43
N ALA A 174 22.00 -1.88 17.39
CA ALA A 174 20.70 -1.25 17.50
C ALA A 174 19.80 -1.65 16.32
N VAL A 175 18.58 -2.11 16.62
CA VAL A 175 17.53 -2.34 15.63
C VAL A 175 16.86 -1.02 15.26
N LEU A 176 16.14 -1.00 14.13
CA LEU A 176 15.39 0.17 13.68
C LEU A 176 14.42 0.64 14.78
N SER A 177 14.57 1.90 15.18
CA SER A 177 13.64 2.54 16.11
C SER A 177 12.36 2.97 15.39
N PRO A 178 11.19 2.94 16.05
CA PRO A 178 9.95 3.44 15.48
C PRO A 178 10.08 4.86 14.99
N GLN A 179 9.57 5.13 13.79
CA GLN A 179 9.56 6.47 13.21
C GLN A 179 8.16 7.07 13.28
N PRO A 180 8.03 8.38 13.58
CA PRO A 180 6.75 9.05 13.53
C PRO A 180 6.26 9.15 12.08
N LYS A 181 4.94 9.08 11.90
CA LYS A 181 4.33 9.43 10.61
C LYS A 181 4.59 10.93 10.33
N PRO A 182 5.01 11.29 9.11
CA PRO A 182 5.03 12.69 8.68
C PRO A 182 3.66 13.33 8.87
N VAL A 183 3.64 14.62 9.20
CA VAL A 183 2.40 15.36 9.43
C VAL A 183 2.13 16.25 8.23
N ILE A 184 0.93 16.16 7.67
CA ILE A 184 0.46 17.01 6.57
C ILE A 184 -0.68 17.84 7.12
N ARG A 185 -0.59 19.16 6.98
CA ARG A 185 -1.70 20.07 7.28
C ARG A 185 -2.48 20.29 6.01
N ALA A 186 -3.65 19.68 5.93
CA ALA A 186 -4.54 19.87 4.80
C ALA A 186 -5.10 21.28 4.79
N VAL A 187 -5.25 21.86 3.61
CA VAL A 187 -5.95 23.12 3.42
C VAL A 187 -7.22 22.84 2.64
N ALA A 188 -8.34 23.40 3.11
CA ALA A 188 -9.61 23.27 2.42
C ALA A 188 -9.56 23.98 1.06
N VAL A 189 -10.19 23.37 0.06
CA VAL A 189 -10.37 23.97 -1.27
C VAL A 189 -11.77 24.58 -1.39
N PRO A 190 -12.00 25.50 -2.35
CA PRO A 190 -13.34 26.00 -2.62
C PRO A 190 -14.34 24.87 -2.86
N LYS A 191 -15.49 24.90 -2.17
CA LYS A 191 -16.59 23.95 -2.37
C LYS A 191 -17.42 24.31 -3.60
N LYS A 192 -16.75 24.48 -4.75
CA LYS A 192 -17.36 24.72 -6.04
C LYS A 192 -17.10 23.49 -6.90
N GLU A 193 -18.13 23.02 -7.61
CA GLU A 193 -17.97 21.96 -8.59
C GLU A 193 -16.92 22.36 -9.64
N GLY A 194 -16.09 21.41 -10.04
CA GLY A 194 -15.07 21.65 -11.06
C GLY A 194 -15.71 21.98 -12.40
N ASP A 195 -15.04 22.81 -13.19
CA ASP A 195 -15.47 23.13 -14.54
C ASP A 195 -14.92 22.07 -15.51
N MET A 196 -15.75 21.56 -16.42
CA MET A 196 -15.32 20.64 -17.48
C MET A 196 -15.04 21.40 -18.77
N LEU A 197 -13.86 21.20 -19.35
CA LEU A 197 -13.50 21.71 -20.68
C LEU A 197 -13.81 20.62 -21.71
N GLU A 198 -14.91 20.81 -22.43
CA GLU A 198 -15.34 19.90 -23.47
C GLU A 198 -14.33 19.78 -24.60
N GLN A 199 -14.15 18.55 -25.06
CA GLN A 199 -13.26 18.22 -26.16
C GLN A 199 -13.61 19.03 -27.42
N GLY A 200 -12.57 19.59 -28.06
CA GLY A 200 -12.69 20.27 -29.34
C GLY A 200 -12.98 21.77 -29.25
N THR A 201 -13.22 22.31 -28.05
CA THR A 201 -13.30 23.76 -27.86
C THR A 201 -11.92 24.43 -28.02
N PRO A 202 -11.84 25.73 -28.39
CA PRO A 202 -10.57 26.45 -28.45
C PRO A 202 -9.83 26.45 -27.11
N ARG A 203 -10.56 26.63 -26.00
CA ARG A 203 -10.00 26.60 -24.64
C ARG A 203 -9.44 25.22 -24.29
N HIS A 204 -10.17 24.14 -24.59
CA HIS A 204 -9.68 22.77 -24.42
C HIS A 204 -8.39 22.53 -25.20
N SER A 205 -8.33 22.95 -26.47
CA SER A 205 -7.14 22.76 -27.31
C SER A 205 -5.91 23.50 -26.78
N ALA A 206 -6.09 24.72 -26.26
CA ALA A 206 -5.02 25.49 -25.62
C ALA A 206 -4.48 24.81 -24.35
N VAL A 207 -5.39 24.33 -23.49
CA VAL A 207 -4.99 23.65 -22.24
C VAL A 207 -4.37 22.28 -22.51
N MET A 208 -4.89 21.52 -23.48
CA MET A 208 -4.27 20.27 -23.93
C MET A 208 -2.83 20.48 -24.41
N LYS A 209 -2.57 21.57 -25.14
CA LYS A 209 -1.21 21.91 -25.56
C LYS A 209 -0.31 22.21 -24.35
N LEU A 210 -0.80 22.98 -23.37
CA LEU A 210 -0.06 23.26 -22.14
C LEU A 210 0.29 21.98 -21.37
N LEU A 211 -0.66 21.04 -21.26
CA LEU A 211 -0.42 19.75 -20.60
C LEU A 211 0.58 18.90 -21.37
N SER A 212 0.45 18.79 -22.70
CA SER A 212 1.41 18.07 -23.56
C SER A 212 2.82 18.66 -23.44
N ASP A 213 2.98 19.99 -23.49
CA ASP A 213 4.27 20.68 -23.33
C ASP A 213 4.87 20.48 -21.91
N SER A 214 4.03 20.16 -20.92
CA SER A 214 4.46 19.86 -19.54
C SER A 214 4.86 18.40 -19.31
N ASN A 215 4.39 17.45 -20.15
CA ASN A 215 4.78 16.04 -20.08
C ASN A 215 6.09 15.78 -20.83
N ARG A 216 7.18 16.34 -20.29
CA ARG A 216 8.54 16.38 -20.87
C ARG A 216 9.33 15.08 -20.70
N VAL A 217 8.76 13.97 -21.13
CA VAL A 217 9.41 12.65 -21.10
C VAL A 217 9.33 11.98 -22.47
N SER A 218 10.22 11.03 -22.74
CA SER A 218 10.21 10.27 -24.00
C SER A 218 9.05 9.27 -24.04
N GLU A 219 8.62 8.87 -25.24
CA GLU A 219 7.46 7.97 -25.44
C GLU A 219 7.61 6.59 -24.74
N GLY A 220 8.85 6.16 -24.50
CA GLY A 220 9.16 4.91 -23.80
C GLY A 220 9.24 5.02 -22.27
N ASP A 221 9.07 6.21 -21.70
CA ASP A 221 9.10 6.43 -20.26
C ASP A 221 7.77 6.02 -19.61
N ASP A 222 7.82 5.40 -18.43
CA ASP A 222 6.62 4.99 -17.68
C ASP A 222 5.72 6.18 -17.29
N ASN A 223 6.25 7.41 -17.31
CA ASN A 223 5.51 8.64 -17.04
C ASN A 223 4.96 9.31 -18.31
N TYR A 224 5.13 8.69 -19.49
CA TYR A 224 4.65 9.25 -20.75
C TYR A 224 3.14 9.15 -20.90
N CYS A 225 2.54 10.29 -21.18
CA CYS A 225 1.10 10.42 -21.19
C CYS A 225 0.51 10.39 -22.60
N ARG A 226 0.21 9.17 -23.09
CA ARG A 226 -0.21 8.92 -24.47
C ARG A 226 -1.39 9.78 -24.92
N ALA A 227 -2.40 9.95 -24.07
CA ALA A 227 -3.58 10.74 -24.41
C ALA A 227 -3.28 12.23 -24.58
N LEU A 228 -2.22 12.79 -23.99
CA LEU A 228 -1.87 14.19 -24.20
C LEU A 228 -1.26 14.45 -25.58
N HIS A 229 -0.52 13.47 -26.11
CA HIS A 229 0.29 13.64 -27.32
C HIS A 229 -0.34 13.06 -28.59
N ASN A 230 -1.11 11.97 -28.48
CA ASN A 230 -1.78 11.34 -29.61
C ASN A 230 -3.30 11.50 -29.51
N LYS A 231 -3.93 12.11 -30.53
CA LYS A 231 -5.38 12.36 -30.57
C LYS A 231 -6.22 11.10 -30.76
N GLU A 232 -5.66 10.05 -31.36
CA GLU A 232 -6.34 8.76 -31.54
C GLU A 232 -6.44 7.99 -30.22
N GLN A 233 -5.48 8.20 -29.32
CA GLN A 233 -5.48 7.64 -27.97
C GLN A 233 -6.59 8.29 -27.14
N MET A 234 -7.47 7.45 -26.60
CA MET A 234 -8.62 7.87 -25.78
C MET A 234 -9.54 8.86 -26.52
N HIS A 235 -9.68 8.74 -27.84
CA HIS A 235 -10.53 9.64 -28.65
C HIS A 235 -12.00 9.69 -28.18
N TRP A 236 -12.46 8.65 -27.48
CA TRP A 236 -13.79 8.54 -26.90
C TRP A 236 -14.02 9.47 -25.69
N ASN A 237 -12.96 9.93 -25.03
CA ASN A 237 -13.05 10.94 -23.97
C ASN A 237 -11.70 11.65 -23.77
N ARG A 238 -11.64 12.92 -24.19
CA ARG A 238 -10.48 13.80 -23.96
C ARG A 238 -10.85 15.06 -23.18
N SER A 239 -12.02 15.12 -22.57
CA SER A 239 -12.43 16.28 -21.77
C SER A 239 -11.51 16.45 -20.56
N LEU A 240 -11.28 17.70 -20.17
CA LEU A 240 -10.44 18.03 -19.02
C LEU A 240 -11.31 18.53 -17.87
N TYR A 241 -11.01 18.10 -16.66
CA TYR A 241 -11.68 18.63 -15.46
C TYR A 241 -10.76 19.63 -14.77
N VAL A 242 -11.31 20.78 -14.39
CA VAL A 242 -10.59 21.88 -13.75
C VAL A 242 -11.20 22.15 -12.38
N HIS A 243 -10.46 21.83 -11.32
CA HIS A 243 -10.91 21.97 -9.94
C HIS A 243 -10.23 23.18 -9.28
N PRO A 244 -10.97 24.16 -8.76
CA PRO A 244 -10.38 25.26 -7.99
C PRO A 244 -9.65 24.74 -6.75
N LEU A 245 -8.41 25.19 -6.52
CA LEU A 245 -7.64 24.88 -5.30
C LEU A 245 -7.59 26.08 -4.35
N ASN A 246 -7.42 27.28 -4.90
CA ASN A 246 -7.48 28.55 -4.19
C ASN A 246 -7.80 29.70 -5.18
N ASP A 247 -7.57 30.96 -4.79
CA ASP A 247 -7.89 32.12 -5.63
C ASP A 247 -7.01 32.26 -6.88
N HIS A 248 -5.86 31.57 -6.92
CA HIS A 248 -4.85 31.67 -7.98
C HIS A 248 -4.59 30.36 -8.74
N GLN A 249 -4.87 29.21 -8.13
CA GLN A 249 -4.48 27.90 -8.63
C GLN A 249 -5.68 26.98 -8.84
N VAL A 250 -5.55 26.13 -9.85
CA VAL A 250 -6.49 25.05 -10.17
C VAL A 250 -5.74 23.73 -10.37
N LEU A 251 -6.40 22.62 -10.07
CA LEU A 251 -5.98 21.27 -10.44
C LEU A 251 -6.65 20.90 -11.76
N ILE A 252 -5.86 20.60 -12.78
CA ILE A 252 -6.32 20.03 -14.05
C ILE A 252 -6.19 18.51 -13.96
N SER A 253 -7.26 17.80 -14.34
CA SER A 253 -7.30 16.35 -14.47
C SER A 253 -7.58 15.97 -15.92
N ALA A 254 -6.69 15.15 -16.49
CA ALA A 254 -6.82 14.57 -17.82
C ALA A 254 -6.71 13.04 -17.75
N ILE A 255 -7.37 12.33 -18.67
CA ILE A 255 -7.06 10.91 -18.89
C ILE A 255 -5.66 10.83 -19.50
N CYS A 256 -4.86 9.86 -19.05
CA CYS A 256 -3.49 9.68 -19.50
C CYS A 256 -3.29 8.45 -20.37
N ILE A 257 -3.73 7.30 -19.88
CA ILE A 257 -3.87 6.05 -20.63
C ILE A 257 -5.15 5.35 -20.16
N GLY A 258 -5.69 4.48 -21.01
CA GLY A 258 -6.85 3.66 -20.70
C GLY A 258 -6.70 2.25 -21.22
N GLY A 259 -7.29 1.31 -20.48
CA GLY A 259 -7.53 -0.06 -20.91
C GLY A 259 -9.01 -0.40 -20.80
N ALA A 260 -9.37 -1.65 -21.09
CA ALA A 260 -10.77 -2.09 -21.15
C ALA A 260 -11.57 -1.93 -19.84
N TYR A 261 -10.89 -1.74 -18.69
CA TYR A 261 -11.53 -1.76 -17.38
C TYR A 261 -11.21 -0.56 -16.49
N GLN A 262 -10.20 0.24 -16.84
CA GLN A 262 -9.75 1.37 -16.03
C GLN A 262 -8.89 2.33 -16.84
N THR A 263 -8.80 3.57 -16.39
CA THR A 263 -7.90 4.61 -16.91
C THR A 263 -6.85 4.99 -15.86
N SER A 264 -5.83 5.75 -16.25
CA SER A 264 -5.00 6.52 -15.32
C SER A 264 -5.13 8.00 -15.62
N GLY A 265 -4.79 8.83 -14.64
CA GLY A 265 -4.87 10.27 -14.78
C GLY A 265 -3.50 10.94 -14.96
N TYR A 266 -3.55 12.10 -15.60
CA TYR A 266 -2.51 13.10 -15.60
C TYR A 266 -3.02 14.33 -14.86
N TYR A 267 -2.33 14.72 -13.81
CA TYR A 267 -2.75 15.79 -12.92
C TYR A 267 -1.69 16.87 -12.86
N ALA A 268 -2.13 18.12 -13.01
CA ALA A 268 -1.25 19.28 -12.97
C ALA A 268 -1.90 20.44 -12.23
N ILE A 269 -1.10 21.15 -11.44
CA ILE A 269 -1.48 22.44 -10.87
C ILE A 269 -1.14 23.52 -11.89
N ALA A 270 -2.12 24.37 -12.19
CA ALA A 270 -1.98 25.50 -13.11
C ALA A 270 -2.48 26.78 -12.45
N ASP A 271 -2.12 27.92 -13.05
CA ASP A 271 -2.78 29.19 -12.78
C ASP A 271 -4.27 29.13 -13.17
N LYS A 272 -5.08 29.96 -12.53
CA LYS A 272 -6.54 29.99 -12.72
C LYS A 272 -6.96 30.37 -14.13
N GLU A 273 -6.14 31.16 -14.80
CA GLU A 273 -6.29 31.58 -16.19
C GLU A 273 -5.95 30.45 -17.18
N LEU A 274 -5.36 29.34 -16.70
CA LEU A 274 -4.95 28.19 -17.49
C LEU A 274 -3.96 28.57 -18.60
N THR A 275 -2.97 29.39 -18.26
CA THR A 275 -1.92 29.83 -19.18
C THR A 275 -0.55 29.23 -18.86
N LYS A 276 -0.39 28.67 -17.66
CA LYS A 276 0.88 28.15 -17.14
C LYS A 276 0.66 26.95 -16.24
N ILE A 277 1.38 25.87 -16.52
CA ILE A 277 1.54 24.74 -15.59
C ILE A 277 2.59 25.12 -14.54
N GLU A 278 2.20 25.05 -13.27
CA GLU A 278 3.09 25.33 -12.14
C GLU A 278 3.76 24.08 -11.61
N GLN A 279 3.02 22.96 -11.58
CA GLN A 279 3.52 21.68 -11.11
C GLN A 279 2.80 20.53 -11.80
N VAL A 280 3.56 19.53 -12.22
CA VAL A 280 3.04 18.23 -12.67
C VAL A 280 3.14 17.26 -11.49
N LEU A 281 2.05 16.56 -11.18
CA LEU A 281 2.07 15.47 -10.20
C LEU A 281 2.61 14.19 -10.86
N PRO A 282 3.22 13.26 -10.10
CA PRO A 282 3.72 11.99 -10.65
C PRO A 282 2.67 11.33 -11.57
N PRO A 283 2.95 11.24 -12.90
CA PRO A 283 2.01 10.68 -13.84
C PRO A 283 1.67 9.23 -13.51
N MET A 284 0.46 8.80 -13.84
CA MET A 284 -0.02 7.41 -13.63
C MET A 284 -0.06 6.92 -12.17
N VAL A 285 0.24 7.77 -11.18
CA VAL A 285 0.12 7.46 -9.74
C VAL A 285 -1.29 7.69 -9.22
N TYR A 286 -2.06 8.58 -9.85
CA TYR A 286 -3.43 8.97 -9.45
C TYR A 286 -4.45 8.67 -10.56
N GLY A 287 -5.74 8.64 -10.18
CA GLY A 287 -6.83 8.25 -11.08
C GLY A 287 -7.23 6.78 -10.96
N GLY A 288 -7.66 6.15 -12.05
CA GLY A 288 -8.24 4.81 -12.01
C GLY A 288 -9.61 4.81 -11.35
N HIS A 289 -9.75 4.04 -10.28
CA HIS A 289 -10.92 4.10 -9.41
C HIS A 289 -10.79 5.19 -8.32
N GLY A 290 -9.74 6.01 -8.39
CA GLY A 290 -9.57 7.22 -7.60
C GLY A 290 -9.84 8.50 -8.41
N GLY A 291 -9.48 9.62 -7.82
CA GLY A 291 -9.66 10.95 -8.38
C GLY A 291 -9.46 12.03 -7.31
N PHE A 292 -9.76 13.27 -7.66
CA PHE A 292 -9.75 14.37 -6.70
C PHE A 292 -11.09 14.46 -5.97
N ASP A 293 -11.04 14.56 -4.64
CA ASP A 293 -12.18 14.81 -3.76
C ASP A 293 -12.01 16.16 -3.08
N GLU A 294 -12.83 17.14 -3.48
CA GLU A 294 -12.81 18.50 -2.95
C GLU A 294 -13.24 18.60 -1.48
N LYS A 295 -14.00 17.63 -0.95
CA LYS A 295 -14.43 17.64 0.46
C LYS A 295 -13.26 17.38 1.39
N THR A 296 -12.34 16.54 0.94
CA THR A 296 -11.14 16.18 1.69
C THR A 296 -9.87 16.80 1.09
N ALA A 297 -9.96 17.55 -0.01
CA ALA A 297 -8.80 18.04 -0.75
C ALA A 297 -7.75 16.92 -1.01
N THR A 298 -8.25 15.71 -1.27
CA THR A 298 -7.41 14.51 -1.44
C THR A 298 -7.44 14.09 -2.90
N LEU A 299 -6.27 13.88 -3.48
CA LEU A 299 -6.10 13.20 -4.75
C LEU A 299 -5.77 11.74 -4.49
N SER A 300 -6.52 10.84 -5.10
CA SER A 300 -6.36 9.39 -4.95
C SER A 300 -6.08 8.70 -6.28
N GLY A 301 -5.27 7.64 -6.20
CA GLY A 301 -5.08 6.66 -7.26
C GLY A 301 -5.44 5.29 -6.73
N SER A 302 -6.25 4.54 -7.46
CA SER A 302 -6.57 3.17 -7.10
C SER A 302 -6.66 2.33 -8.37
N PHE A 303 -5.76 1.36 -8.48
CA PHE A 303 -5.58 0.58 -9.70
C PHE A 303 -5.73 -0.90 -9.41
N LYS A 304 -6.59 -1.54 -10.20
CA LYS A 304 -6.86 -2.96 -10.09
C LYS A 304 -5.87 -3.75 -10.95
N GLY A 305 -5.10 -4.62 -10.32
CA GLY A 305 -4.37 -5.70 -10.96
C GLY A 305 -5.31 -6.86 -11.26
N ARG A 306 -5.39 -7.29 -12.53
CA ARG A 306 -6.28 -8.38 -12.93
C ARG A 306 -5.63 -9.73 -12.63
N GLY A 307 -6.34 -10.56 -11.87
CA GLY A 307 -5.88 -11.87 -11.41
C GLY A 307 -6.90 -12.48 -10.45
N ILE A 308 -6.59 -13.64 -9.88
CA ILE A 308 -7.50 -14.31 -8.94
C ILE A 308 -7.63 -13.47 -7.67
N GLY A 309 -8.80 -12.83 -7.50
CA GLY A 309 -9.09 -11.91 -6.39
C GLY A 309 -8.99 -10.41 -6.72
N ASP A 310 -8.59 -10.03 -7.94
CA ASP A 310 -8.52 -8.62 -8.41
C ASP A 310 -7.85 -7.67 -7.37
N CYS A 311 -6.51 -7.70 -7.30
CA CYS A 311 -5.73 -6.93 -6.33
C CYS A 311 -5.70 -5.44 -6.59
N TRP A 312 -5.39 -4.67 -5.55
CA TRP A 312 -5.33 -3.23 -5.62
C TRP A 312 -3.98 -2.69 -5.18
N THR A 313 -3.50 -1.70 -5.94
CA THR A 313 -2.51 -0.74 -5.48
C THR A 313 -3.18 0.62 -5.33
N SER A 314 -2.81 1.39 -4.31
CA SER A 314 -3.45 2.65 -4.02
C SER A 314 -2.48 3.70 -3.48
N ASN A 315 -2.67 4.93 -3.95
CA ASN A 315 -1.88 6.11 -3.60
C ASN A 315 -2.82 7.24 -3.20
N THR A 316 -2.38 8.07 -2.26
CA THR A 316 -3.09 9.28 -1.88
C THR A 316 -2.11 10.44 -1.70
N ALA A 317 -2.56 11.64 -2.05
CA ALA A 317 -1.92 12.89 -1.71
C ALA A 317 -2.97 13.91 -1.26
N VAL A 318 -2.58 14.82 -0.38
CA VAL A 318 -3.44 15.85 0.17
C VAL A 318 -2.90 17.22 -0.18
N TRP A 319 -3.80 18.13 -0.54
CA TRP A 319 -3.48 19.53 -0.77
C TRP A 319 -3.09 20.23 0.54
N ASP A 320 -1.88 20.79 0.58
CA ASP A 320 -1.35 21.51 1.76
C ASP A 320 -1.49 23.05 1.65
N GLY A 321 -2.20 23.54 0.64
CA GLY A 321 -2.32 24.97 0.31
C GLY A 321 -1.35 25.44 -0.76
N LYS A 322 -0.35 24.63 -1.12
CA LYS A 322 0.65 24.92 -2.15
C LYS A 322 0.84 23.80 -3.16
N SER A 323 0.81 22.55 -2.72
CA SER A 323 1.05 21.36 -3.54
C SER A 323 0.27 20.15 -3.02
N PHE A 324 0.19 19.09 -3.81
CA PHE A 324 -0.28 17.80 -3.33
C PHE A 324 0.88 17.01 -2.71
N VAL A 325 0.80 16.78 -1.41
CA VAL A 325 1.80 16.02 -0.64
C VAL A 325 1.31 14.60 -0.44
N ARG A 326 2.12 13.60 -0.84
CA ARG A 326 1.82 12.18 -0.67
C ARG A 326 1.46 11.88 0.78
N SER A 327 0.26 11.35 1.01
CA SER A 327 -0.28 11.02 2.33
C SER A 327 -0.33 9.52 2.61
N GLY A 328 -0.33 8.68 1.58
CA GLY A 328 -0.41 7.23 1.77
C GLY A 328 -0.09 6.44 0.50
N GLU A 329 0.49 5.26 0.69
CA GLU A 329 0.65 4.23 -0.34
C GLU A 329 0.42 2.86 0.31
N HIS A 330 -0.40 2.02 -0.32
CA HIS A 330 -0.62 0.65 0.13
C HIS A 330 -0.97 -0.28 -1.04
N THR A 331 -0.81 -1.57 -0.79
CA THR A 331 -1.25 -2.65 -1.68
C THR A 331 -2.11 -3.65 -0.92
N THR A 332 -2.91 -4.42 -1.62
CA THR A 332 -3.64 -5.56 -1.07
C THR A 332 -2.90 -6.88 -1.25
N GLY A 333 -1.64 -6.82 -1.68
CA GLY A 333 -0.76 -7.96 -1.90
C GLY A 333 -1.16 -8.78 -3.13
N SER A 334 -0.89 -10.07 -3.07
CA SER A 334 -1.14 -11.04 -4.14
C SER A 334 -2.60 -11.51 -4.21
N CYS A 335 -3.41 -11.20 -3.19
CA CYS A 335 -4.81 -11.55 -3.01
C CYS A 335 -5.16 -13.03 -3.01
N LYS A 336 -4.62 -13.86 -3.91
CA LYS A 336 -4.76 -15.32 -3.93
C LYS A 336 -6.20 -15.75 -3.67
N GLY A 337 -7.15 -15.17 -4.40
CA GLY A 337 -8.59 -15.51 -4.32
C GLY A 337 -9.41 -14.72 -3.31
N PHE A 338 -8.79 -13.92 -2.45
CA PHE A 338 -9.51 -12.94 -1.65
C PHE A 338 -9.86 -11.72 -2.52
N THR A 339 -11.15 -11.52 -2.80
CA THR A 339 -11.60 -10.36 -3.60
C THR A 339 -11.21 -9.05 -2.93
N GLY A 340 -10.39 -8.23 -3.60
CA GLY A 340 -9.84 -6.99 -3.03
C GLY A 340 -8.71 -7.22 -2.02
N GLY A 341 -8.24 -8.46 -1.88
CA GLY A 341 -7.16 -8.91 -1.00
C GLY A 341 -7.59 -9.22 0.44
N ALA A 342 -6.82 -10.09 1.08
CA ALA A 342 -7.06 -10.49 2.48
C ALA A 342 -6.70 -9.37 3.48
N TRP A 343 -5.73 -8.53 3.12
CA TRP A 343 -5.13 -7.54 3.99
C TRP A 343 -4.82 -6.25 3.24
N VAL A 344 -4.82 -5.13 3.96
CA VAL A 344 -4.20 -3.89 3.49
C VAL A 344 -2.78 -3.84 4.01
N MET A 345 -1.82 -3.64 3.11
CA MET A 345 -0.39 -3.64 3.39
C MET A 345 0.21 -2.27 3.07
N PRO A 346 0.29 -1.35 4.07
CA PRO A 346 0.88 -0.04 3.91
C PRO A 346 2.38 -0.09 3.56
N ILE A 347 2.77 0.79 2.66
CA ILE A 347 4.15 1.08 2.23
C ILE A 347 4.55 2.48 2.71
N PHE A 348 3.58 3.40 2.77
CA PHE A 348 3.78 4.73 3.33
C PHE A 348 2.50 5.23 3.96
N ASP A 349 2.63 5.96 5.06
CA ASP A 349 1.51 6.56 5.75
C ASP A 349 1.91 7.88 6.43
N ALA A 350 1.07 8.89 6.28
CA ALA A 350 1.20 10.20 6.90
C ALA A 350 -0.02 10.52 7.76
N ARG A 351 0.18 11.32 8.80
CA ARG A 351 -0.92 11.84 9.62
C ARG A 351 -1.41 13.16 9.01
N VAL A 352 -2.65 13.16 8.54
CA VAL A 352 -3.29 14.36 7.98
C VAL A 352 -4.03 15.10 9.10
N GLU A 353 -3.64 16.35 9.35
CA GLU A 353 -4.34 17.32 10.21
C GLU A 353 -5.25 18.17 9.31
N ARG A 354 -6.50 18.38 9.71
CA ARG A 354 -7.51 19.08 8.91
C ARG A 354 -8.19 20.17 9.70
#